data_AF-A0A6P0IZ68-F1
#
_entry.id   AF-A0A6P0IZ68-F1
#
_cell.length_a   1.000
_cell.length_b   1.000
_cell.length_c   1.000
_cell.angle_alpha   90.00
_cell.angle_beta   90.00
_cell.angle_gamma   90.00
#
_symmetry.space_group_name_H-M   'P 1'
#
loop_
_entity.id
_entity.type
_entity.pdbx_description
1 polymer ?
#
loop_
_entity_poly.entity_id
_entity_poly.type
_entity_poly.pdbx_seq_one_letter_code
_entity_poly.pdbx_strand_id
1 'polypeptide(L)'
;HNGKISDFLKGSLFIGDVLLSLLDQQFSHLSDFDQELMNYLAMATEPVSTQHLLAQFSSYPNRATSEIKTSLNNLLQRSLIEKNYQDMGEVFFTLDPVIKKYLNKRLYQGG
;
A
#
# COMPACT_ATOMS: atom_id res chain seq x y z
N HIS A 1 10.42 -19.32 -4.99
CA HIS A 1 11.13 -18.13 -5.49
C HIS A 1 10.23 -16.91 -5.30
N ASN A 2 10.41 -16.14 -4.22
CA ASN A 2 9.63 -14.92 -3.98
C ASN A 2 10.19 -13.79 -4.85
N GLY A 3 9.75 -13.75 -6.11
CA GLY A 3 9.97 -12.60 -6.98
C GLY A 3 9.26 -11.41 -6.37
N LYS A 4 10.02 -10.51 -5.74
CA LYS A 4 9.49 -9.30 -5.15
C LYS A 4 8.84 -8.50 -6.26
N ILE A 5 7.53 -8.25 -6.12
CA ILE A 5 6.75 -7.51 -7.12
C ILE A 5 7.43 -6.17 -7.43
N SER A 6 7.94 -5.47 -6.41
CA SER A 6 8.71 -4.22 -6.55
C SER A 6 9.87 -4.30 -7.56
N ASP A 7 10.57 -5.44 -7.64
CA ASP A 7 11.72 -5.59 -8.54
C ASP A 7 11.27 -5.82 -9.99
N PHE A 8 10.10 -6.43 -10.19
CA PHE A 8 9.47 -6.55 -11.52
C PHE A 8 8.94 -5.20 -12.03
N LEU A 9 8.57 -4.29 -11.12
CA LEU A 9 7.95 -3.00 -11.44
C LEU A 9 8.94 -1.92 -11.92
N LYS A 10 10.23 -2.02 -11.58
CA LYS A 10 11.24 -1.00 -11.91
C LYS A 10 11.65 -0.93 -13.38
N GLY A 11 11.25 -1.90 -14.21
CA GLY A 11 11.81 -2.10 -15.55
C GLY A 11 11.01 -1.58 -16.75
N SER A 12 9.82 -0.99 -16.61
CA SER A 12 8.96 -0.77 -17.78
C SER A 12 8.10 0.50 -17.72
N LEU A 13 8.44 1.48 -18.56
CA LEU A 13 7.57 2.61 -18.93
C LEU A 13 6.29 2.16 -19.68
N PHE A 14 6.23 0.92 -20.15
CA PHE A 14 5.04 0.27 -20.68
C PHE A 14 4.37 -0.54 -19.57
N ILE A 15 3.62 0.14 -18.70
CA ILE A 15 2.62 -0.54 -17.86
C ILE A 15 1.48 -0.96 -18.80
N GLY A 16 1.67 -2.06 -19.52
CA GLY A 16 0.67 -2.66 -20.39
C GLY A 16 -0.46 -3.32 -19.58
N ASP A 17 -1.54 -3.66 -20.25
CA ASP A 17 -2.74 -4.29 -19.66
C ASP A 17 -2.41 -5.57 -18.87
N VAL A 18 -1.37 -6.30 -19.29
CA VAL A 18 -0.89 -7.50 -18.58
C VAL A 18 -0.39 -7.15 -17.17
N LEU A 19 0.41 -6.08 -17.00
CA LEU A 19 0.89 -5.69 -15.68
C LEU A 19 -0.26 -5.19 -14.80
N LEU A 20 -1.21 -4.44 -15.38
CA LEU A 20 -2.41 -4.02 -14.65
C LEU A 20 -3.23 -5.22 -14.19
N SER A 21 -3.44 -6.22 -15.06
CA SER A 21 -4.20 -7.43 -14.72
C SER A 21 -3.52 -8.26 -13.62
N LEU A 22 -2.18 -8.34 -13.63
CA LEU A 22 -1.41 -9.01 -12.58
C LEU A 22 -1.51 -8.25 -11.25
N LEU A 23 -1.42 -6.91 -11.29
CA LEU A 23 -1.61 -6.08 -10.10
C LEU A 23 -3.03 -6.18 -9.56
N ASP A 24 -4.05 -6.17 -10.42
CA ASP A 24 -5.45 -6.38 -10.03
C ASP A 24 -5.68 -7.73 -9.38
N GLN A 25 -5.08 -8.80 -9.93
CA GLN A 25 -5.17 -10.11 -9.32
C GLN A 25 -4.55 -10.10 -7.91
N GLN A 26 -3.31 -9.61 -7.78
CA GLN A 26 -2.63 -9.54 -6.47
C GLN A 26 -3.38 -8.67 -5.47
N PHE A 27 -3.91 -7.54 -5.92
CA PHE A 27 -4.68 -6.62 -5.10
C PHE A 27 -6.02 -7.23 -4.65
N SER A 28 -6.71 -7.96 -5.53
CA SER A 28 -7.99 -8.62 -5.20
C SER A 28 -7.87 -9.71 -4.13
N HIS A 29 -6.67 -10.25 -3.92
CA HIS A 29 -6.39 -11.23 -2.86
C HIS A 29 -6.03 -10.60 -1.51
N LEU A 30 -5.94 -9.27 -1.44
CA LEU A 30 -5.76 -8.55 -0.19
C LEU A 30 -7.08 -8.49 0.57
N SER A 31 -6.99 -8.49 1.90
CA SER A 31 -8.17 -8.25 2.72
C SER A 31 -8.73 -6.86 2.44
N ASP A 32 -10.04 -6.66 2.68
CA ASP A 32 -10.67 -5.35 2.49
C ASP A 32 -9.94 -4.23 3.24
N PHE A 33 -9.40 -4.57 4.43
CA PHE A 33 -8.65 -3.60 5.21
C PHE A 33 -7.27 -3.29 4.65
N ASP A 34 -6.55 -4.30 4.14
CA ASP A 34 -5.28 -4.07 3.45
C ASP A 34 -5.49 -3.17 2.22
N GLN A 35 -6.56 -3.39 1.47
CA GLN A 35 -6.94 -2.54 0.32
C GLN A 35 -7.28 -1.11 0.77
N GLU A 36 -8.03 -0.95 1.86
CA GLU A 36 -8.37 0.35 2.44
C GLU A 36 -7.10 1.13 2.86
N LEU A 37 -6.17 0.46 3.53
CA LEU A 37 -4.90 1.06 3.95
C LEU A 37 -4.07 1.48 2.73
N MET A 38 -3.98 0.63 1.70
CA MET A 38 -3.29 0.97 0.45
C MET A 38 -3.94 2.15 -0.28
N ASN A 39 -5.27 2.19 -0.37
CA ASN A 39 -5.98 3.32 -0.98
C ASN A 39 -5.74 4.62 -0.22
N TYR A 40 -5.73 4.56 1.11
CA TYR A 40 -5.40 5.71 1.95
C TYR A 40 -3.98 6.23 1.67
N LEU A 41 -2.98 5.35 1.61
CA LEU A 41 -1.60 5.72 1.26
C LEU A 41 -1.46 6.23 -0.18
N ALA A 42 -2.32 5.80 -1.12
CA ALA A 42 -2.32 6.28 -2.50
C ALA A 42 -2.77 7.75 -2.60
N MET A 43 -3.75 8.12 -1.77
CA MET A 43 -4.25 9.50 -1.66
C MET A 43 -3.30 10.43 -0.90
N ALA A 44 -2.44 9.88 -0.03
CA ALA A 44 -1.47 10.68 0.72
C ALA A 44 -0.44 11.36 -0.21
N THR A 45 -0.24 12.66 -0.03
CA THR A 45 0.77 13.44 -0.77
C THR A 45 2.17 13.25 -0.18
N GLU A 46 2.25 12.96 1.12
CA GLU A 46 3.49 12.79 1.89
C GLU A 46 3.54 11.40 2.57
N PRO A 47 4.73 10.91 2.95
CA PRO A 47 4.86 9.72 3.78
C PRO A 47 4.02 9.81 5.05
N VAL A 48 3.31 8.74 5.41
CA VAL A 48 2.39 8.74 6.56
C VAL A 48 3.01 8.00 7.74
N SER A 49 3.02 8.62 8.93
CA SER A 49 3.61 7.99 10.10
C SER A 49 2.75 6.87 10.70
N THR A 50 3.40 5.98 11.45
CA THR A 50 2.70 4.92 12.20
C THR A 50 1.63 5.49 13.13
N GLN A 51 1.93 6.57 13.85
CA GLN A 51 1.00 7.18 14.79
C GLN A 51 -0.22 7.75 14.06
N HIS A 52 -0.02 8.37 12.89
CA HIS A 52 -1.11 8.90 12.10
C HIS A 52 -2.05 7.80 11.59
N LEU A 53 -1.49 6.70 11.07
CA LEU A 53 -2.30 5.55 10.62
C LEU A 53 -3.09 4.93 11.78
N LEU A 54 -2.48 4.78 12.95
CA LEU A 54 -3.19 4.27 14.13
C LEU A 54 -4.35 5.20 14.53
N ALA A 55 -4.12 6.52 14.58
CA ALA A 55 -5.17 7.48 14.93
C ALA A 55 -6.30 7.49 13.89
N GLN A 56 -5.97 7.48 12.60
CA GLN A 56 -6.93 7.48 11.51
C GLN A 56 -7.85 6.26 11.57
N PHE A 57 -7.26 5.06 11.66
CA PHE A 57 -8.04 3.81 11.55
C PHE A 57 -8.63 3.34 12.87
N SER A 58 -8.12 3.75 14.04
CA SER A 58 -8.74 3.42 15.33
C SER A 58 -10.02 4.22 15.60
N SER A 59 -10.32 5.24 14.78
CA SER A 59 -11.59 5.98 14.85
C SER A 59 -12.80 5.13 14.43
N TYR A 60 -12.57 4.02 13.71
CA TYR A 60 -13.63 3.10 13.32
C TYR A 60 -13.95 2.13 14.48
N PRO A 61 -15.23 1.96 14.84
CA PRO A 61 -15.65 1.26 16.07
C PRO A 61 -15.26 -0.23 16.15
N ASN A 62 -14.77 -0.82 15.05
CA ASN A 62 -14.40 -2.24 14.97
C ASN A 62 -12.94 -2.47 14.54
N ARG A 63 -12.06 -1.46 14.60
CA ARG A 63 -10.65 -1.58 14.19
C ARG A 63 -9.76 -1.60 15.42
N ALA A 64 -9.23 -2.77 15.77
CA ALA A 64 -8.25 -2.87 16.85
C ALA A 64 -6.85 -2.44 16.36
N THR A 65 -6.08 -1.76 17.22
CA THR A 65 -4.68 -1.40 16.96
C THR A 65 -3.83 -2.59 16.48
N SER A 66 -4.11 -3.80 16.98
CA SER A 66 -3.44 -5.03 16.56
C SER A 66 -3.73 -5.41 15.11
N GLU A 67 -4.93 -5.15 14.61
CA GLU A 67 -5.30 -5.40 13.21
C GLU A 67 -4.58 -4.43 12.28
N ILE A 68 -4.51 -3.15 12.67
CA ILE A 68 -3.78 -2.11 11.90
C ILE A 68 -2.30 -2.51 11.77
N LYS A 69 -1.66 -2.91 12.88
CA LYS A 69 -0.27 -3.38 12.87
C LYS A 69 -0.07 -4.65 12.05
N THR A 70 -1.02 -5.59 12.13
CA THR A 70 -1.00 -6.83 11.33
C THR A 70 -1.09 -6.54 9.84
N SER A 71 -2.01 -5.67 9.43
CA SER A 71 -2.18 -5.24 8.04
C SER A 71 -0.91 -4.57 7.51
N LEU A 72 -0.33 -3.62 8.25
CA LEU A 72 0.95 -3.00 7.89
C LEU A 72 2.06 -4.03 7.70
N ASN A 73 2.17 -5.00 8.61
CA ASN A 73 3.16 -6.06 8.50
C ASN A 73 2.94 -6.96 7.26
N ASN A 74 1.70 -7.35 6.98
CA ASN A 74 1.35 -8.15 5.81
C ASN A 74 1.71 -7.44 4.50
N LEU A 75 1.39 -6.14 4.42
CA LEU A 75 1.70 -5.32 3.25
C LEU A 75 3.22 -5.16 3.03
N LEU A 76 4.00 -5.01 4.10
CA LEU A 76 5.46 -4.97 4.02
C LEU A 76 6.05 -6.30 3.55
N GLN A 77 5.57 -7.42 4.09
CA GLN A 77 6.05 -8.75 3.69
C GLN A 77 5.79 -9.03 2.21
N ARG A 78 4.69 -8.47 1.66
CA ARG A 78 4.35 -8.54 0.24
C ARG A 78 5.06 -7.49 -0.62
N SER A 79 5.87 -6.60 -0.01
CA SER A 79 6.53 -5.48 -0.68
C SER A 79 5.55 -4.53 -1.41
N LEU A 80 4.36 -4.33 -0.83
CA LEU A 80 3.33 -3.44 -1.36
C LEU A 80 3.41 -2.03 -0.78
N ILE A 81 3.97 -1.90 0.43
CA ILE A 81 4.30 -0.63 1.07
C ILE A 81 5.78 -0.66 1.49
N GLU A 82 6.36 0.52 1.67
CA GLU A 82 7.75 0.70 2.10
C GLU A 82 7.79 1.38 3.48
N LYS A 83 8.86 1.12 4.23
CA LYS A 83 9.20 1.81 5.48
C LYS A 83 10.32 2.80 5.23
N ASN A 84 10.11 4.05 5.62
CA ASN A 84 11.13 5.07 5.67
C ASN A 84 11.37 5.43 7.14
N TYR A 85 12.62 5.37 7.57
CA TYR A 85 13.03 5.82 8.90
C TYR A 85 13.50 7.25 8.78
N GLN A 86 12.96 8.14 9.61
CA GLN A 86 13.48 9.50 9.76
C GLN A 86 14.37 9.62 11.01
N ASP A 87 15.12 10.71 11.11
CA ASP A 87 16.20 10.96 12.08
C ASP A 87 15.80 10.81 13.57
N MET A 88 14.51 10.80 13.88
CA MET A 88 13.99 10.64 15.25
C MET A 88 13.47 9.23 15.56
N GLY A 89 13.74 8.24 14.70
CA GLY A 89 13.28 6.85 14.88
C GLY A 89 11.79 6.64 14.57
N GLU A 90 11.12 7.66 14.03
CA GLU A 90 9.75 7.54 13.54
C GLU A 90 9.72 6.79 12.21
N VAL A 91 8.75 5.89 12.09
CA VAL A 91 8.54 5.06 10.90
C VAL A 91 7.39 5.64 10.08
N PHE A 92 7.72 5.96 8.83
CA PHE A 92 6.79 6.44 7.82
C PHE A 92 6.55 5.38 6.76
N PHE A 93 5.35 5.38 6.21
CA PHE A 93 4.91 4.45 5.18
C PHE A 93 4.64 5.19 3.88
N THR A 94 5.10 4.58 2.79
CA THR A 94 4.85 5.01 1.41
C THR A 94 4.46 3.83 0.55
N LEU A 95 3.91 4.11 -0.62
CA LEU A 95 3.76 3.13 -1.69
C LEU A 95 4.92 3.28 -2.68
N ASP A 96 5.35 2.17 -3.27
CA ASP A 96 6.19 2.22 -4.46
C ASP A 96 5.47 3.05 -5.56
N PRO A 97 6.17 3.93 -6.30
CA PRO A 97 5.56 4.79 -7.32
C PRO A 97 4.68 4.05 -8.33
N VAL A 98 5.02 2.81 -8.68
CA VAL A 98 4.26 2.00 -9.64
C VAL A 98 2.97 1.50 -9.01
N ILE A 99 2.99 1.06 -7.74
CA ILE A 99 1.79 0.69 -6.99
C ILE A 99 0.87 1.92 -6.82
N LYS A 100 1.45 3.08 -6.48
CA LYS A 100 0.69 4.34 -6.37
C LYS A 100 0.01 4.71 -7.69
N LYS A 101 0.72 4.58 -8.82
CA LYS A 101 0.17 4.82 -10.16
C LYS A 101 -0.96 3.85 -10.51
N TYR A 102 -0.82 2.57 -10.16
CA TYR A 102 -1.87 1.56 -10.33
C TYR A 102 -3.12 1.90 -9.51
N LEU A 103 -2.98 2.17 -8.21
CA LEU A 103 -4.11 2.50 -7.35
C LEU A 103 -4.81 3.79 -7.79
N ASN A 104 -4.05 4.82 -8.18
CA ASN A 104 -4.63 6.04 -8.74
C ASN A 104 -5.46 5.75 -9.99
N LYS A 105 -4.96 4.94 -10.95
CA LYS A 105 -5.76 4.54 -12.12
C LYS A 105 -7.07 3.86 -11.70
N ARG A 106 -7.02 2.93 -10.74
CA ARG A 106 -8.20 2.22 -10.23
C ARG A 106 -9.21 3.16 -9.57
N LEU A 107 -8.75 4.12 -8.77
CA LEU A 107 -9.61 5.10 -8.09
C LEU A 107 -10.28 6.08 -9.07
N TYR A 108 -9.57 6.51 -10.12
CA TYR A 108 -10.10 7.48 -11.09
C TYR A 108 -10.85 6.85 -12.28
N GLN A 109 -10.68 5.54 -12.54
CA GLN A 109 -11.42 4.82 -13.59
C GLN A 109 -12.63 4.03 -13.07
N GLY A 110 -12.84 4.00 -11.75
CA GLY A 110 -13.94 3.30 -11.08
C GLY A 110 -15.05 4.19 -10.53
N GLY A 111 -15.28 5.37 -11.12
CA GLY A 111 -16.38 6.29 -10.80
C GLY A 111 -17.41 6.37 -11.93
#